data_AF-A0A2R6KWT1-F1
#
_entry.id   AF-A0A2R6KWT1-F1
#
_cell.length_a   1.000
_cell.length_b   1.000
_cell.length_c   1.000
_cell.angle_alpha   90.00
_cell.angle_beta   90.00
_cell.angle_gamma   90.00
#
_symmetry.space_group_name_H-M   'P 1'
#
loop_
_entity.id
_entity.type
_entity.pdbx_description
1 polymer ?
#
loop_
_entity_poly.entity_id
_entity_poly.type
_entity_poly.pdbx_seq_one_letter_code
_entity_poly.pdbx_strand_id
1 'polypeptide(L)' 'MDEPENIRNIAIAAHVDHGKCIAGDARVALADGTVVEAAELHRRVRADGEPVDRDGEAFAPREDFEVVSLDRATGETTA' A
#
# COMPACT_ATOMS: atom_id res chain seq x y z
N MET A 1 -1.76 -21.77 9.34
CA MET A 1 -0.92 -21.66 8.13
C MET A 1 0.46 -22.04 8.60
N ASP A 2 0.72 -23.35 8.69
CA ASP A 2 1.81 -23.85 9.55
C ASP A 2 2.88 -24.63 8.75
N GLU A 3 2.66 -24.79 7.44
CA GLU A 3 3.58 -25.44 6.51
C GLU A 3 4.38 -24.36 5.74
N PRO A 4 5.74 -24.37 5.81
CA PRO A 4 6.59 -23.33 5.21
C PRO A 4 6.40 -23.12 3.71
N GLU A 5 6.16 -24.19 2.95
CA GLU A 5 5.87 -24.14 1.51
C GLU A 5 4.57 -23.41 1.15
N ASN A 6 3.68 -23.20 2.12
CA ASN A 6 2.41 -22.51 1.94
C ASN A 6 2.47 -21.01 2.31
N ILE A 7 3.62 -20.52 2.79
CA ILE A 7 3.81 -19.10 3.10
C ILE A 7 4.03 -18.34 1.78
N ARG A 8 2.96 -17.70 1.28
CA ARG A 8 3.08 -16.73 0.20
C ARG A 8 3.59 -15.42 0.79
N ASN A 9 4.76 -14.94 0.35
CA ASN A 9 5.26 -13.58 0.65
C ASN A 9 4.42 -12.49 -0.07
N ILE A 10 3.13 -12.72 -0.27
CA ILE A 10 2.18 -11.87 -0.98
C ILE A 10 0.95 -11.77 -0.09
N ALA A 11 0.75 -10.60 0.51
CA ALA A 11 -0.47 -10.28 1.25
C ALA A 11 -1.51 -9.71 0.28
N ILE A 12 -2.63 -10.40 0.10
CA ILE A 12 -3.77 -9.89 -0.67
C ILE A 12 -4.75 -9.23 0.30
N ALA A 13 -4.74 -7.90 0.38
CA ALA A 13 -5.70 -7.16 1.17
C ALA A 13 -7.04 -7.08 0.42
N ALA A 14 -8.01 -7.91 0.84
CA ALA A 14 -9.30 -8.04 0.17
C ALA A 14 -10.32 -6.92 0.40
N HIS A 15 -10.03 -6.00 1.32
CA HIS A 15 -10.88 -4.87 1.68
C HIS A 15 -9.97 -3.77 2.21
N VAL A 16 -9.76 -2.71 1.43
CA VAL A 16 -8.95 -1.54 1.80
C VAL A 16 -9.72 -0.60 2.74
N ASP A 17 -11.06 -0.68 2.71
CA ASP A 17 -11.95 0.29 3.35
C ASP A 17 -12.08 0.16 4.88
N HIS A 18 -11.32 -0.74 5.48
CA HIS A 18 -11.30 -0.96 6.94
C HIS A 18 -9.93 -0.72 7.57
N GLY A 19 -9.11 0.19 7.01
CA GLY A 19 -7.88 0.65 7.67
C GLY A 19 -6.82 -0.44 7.87
N LYS A 20 -6.68 -1.36 6.90
CA LYS A 20 -5.62 -2.37 6.96
C LYS A 20 -4.28 -1.71 6.68
N CYS A 21 -3.40 -1.77 7.68
CA CYS A 21 -2.04 -1.25 7.59
C CYS A 21 -1.06 -2.37 7.25
N ILE A 22 0.05 -1.99 6.61
CA ILE A 22 1.24 -2.83 6.45
C ILE A 22 2.35 -2.34 7.38
N ALA A 23 3.32 -3.20 7.67
CA ALA A 23 4.49 -2.82 8.47
C ALA A 23 5.31 -1.74 7.74
N GLY A 24 5.97 -0.86 8.50
CA GLY A 24 6.71 0.27 7.93
C GLY A 24 7.88 -0.13 7.03
N ASP A 25 8.48 -1.30 7.27
CA ASP A 25 9.57 -1.91 6.50
C ASP A 25 9.08 -2.73 5.29
N ALA A 26 7.77 -2.86 5.10
CA ALA A 26 7.22 -3.50 3.92
C ALA A 26 7.58 -2.69 2.67
N ARG A 27 8.01 -3.38 1.61
CA ARG A 27 8.31 -2.78 0.30
C ARG A 27 7.04 -2.60 -0.52
N VAL A 28 6.84 -1.40 -1.01
CA VAL A 28 5.76 -1.00 -1.91
C VAL A 28 6.38 -0.74 -3.29
N ALA A 29 5.84 -1.40 -4.32
CA ALA A 29 6.19 -1.13 -5.71
C ALA A 29 5.16 -0.17 -6.31
N LEU A 30 5.64 0.96 -6.82
CA LEU A 30 4.83 1.94 -7.56
C LEU A 30 4.81 1.58 -9.05
N ALA A 31 3.81 2.08 -9.78
CA ALA A 31 3.64 1.78 -11.21
C ALA A 31 4.76 2.33 -12.09
N ASP A 32 5.49 3.36 -11.63
CA ASP A 32 6.66 3.92 -12.30
C ASP A 32 7.92 3.03 -12.20
N GLY A 33 7.83 1.90 -11.50
CA GLY A 33 8.93 0.96 -11.25
C GLY A 33 9.72 1.24 -9.98
N THR A 34 9.41 2.32 -9.25
CA THR A 34 10.03 2.65 -7.96
C THR A 34 9.62 1.63 -6.90
N VAL A 35 10.58 1.20 -6.07
CA VAL A 35 10.32 0.38 -4.89
C VAL A 35 10.77 1.13 -3.65
N VAL A 36 9.86 1.33 -2.69
CA VAL A 36 10.06 2.15 -1.49
C VAL A 36 9.48 1.47 -0.26
N GLU A 37 10.05 1.70 0.92
CA GLU A 37 9.45 1.25 2.18
C GLU A 37 8.18 2.05 2.50
N ALA A 38 7.16 1.40 3.06
CA ALA A 38 5.91 2.04 3.43
C ALA A 38 6.11 3.23 4.38
N ALA A 39 7.04 3.12 5.34
CA ALA A 39 7.37 4.21 6.26
C ALA A 39 8.02 5.40 5.55
N GLU A 40 8.82 5.17 4.52
CA GLU A 40 9.43 6.23 3.72
C GLU A 40 8.39 6.93 2.84
N LEU A 41 7.50 6.17 2.20
CA LEU A 41 6.37 6.73 1.45
C LEU A 41 5.48 7.59 2.34
N HIS A 42 5.15 7.12 3.55
CA HIS A 42 4.41 7.90 4.53
C HIS A 42 5.13 9.19 4.95
N ARG A 43 6.46 9.14 5.19
CA ARG A 43 7.24 10.34 5.52
C ARG A 43 7.21 11.39 4.41
N ARG A 44 7.25 10.97 3.14
CA ARG A 44 7.15 11.86 1.98
C ARG A 44 5.80 12.57 1.98
N VAL A 45 4.72 11.80 2.01
CA VAL A 45 3.34 12.33 2.03
C VAL A 45 3.08 13.22 3.25
N ARG A 46 3.64 12.89 4.42
CA ARG A 46 3.54 13.72 5.61
C ARG A 46 4.23 15.08 5.47
N ALA A 47 5.28 15.17 4.65
CA ALA A 47 6.07 16.40 4.54
C ALA A 47 5.37 17.50 3.71
N ASP A 48 4.52 17.11 2.75
CA ASP A 48 3.92 18.03 1.77
C ASP A 48 2.42 17.80 1.48
N GLY A 49 1.84 16.71 1.99
CA GLY A 49 0.44 16.35 1.86
C GLY A 49 -0.48 17.04 2.87
N GLU A 50 -1.78 16.77 2.74
CA GLU A 50 -2.83 17.41 3.53
C GLU A 50 -3.28 16.47 4.67
N PRO A 51 -3.33 16.91 5.94
CA PRO A 51 -3.88 16.12 7.02
C PRO A 51 -5.34 15.75 6.74
N VAL A 52 -5.71 14.50 7.01
CA VAL A 52 -7.11 14.04 6.86
C VAL A 52 -7.67 13.59 8.21
N ASP A 53 -8.95 13.91 8.44
CA ASP A 53 -9.66 13.52 9.65
C ASP A 53 -9.99 12.02 9.63
N ARG A 54 -9.10 11.23 10.22
CA ARG A 54 -9.14 9.77 10.38
C ARG A 54 -8.60 9.46 11.78
N ASP A 55 -8.98 8.32 12.37
CA ASP A 55 -8.40 7.88 13.63
C ASP A 55 -6.87 7.70 13.49
N GLY A 56 -6.11 8.59 14.12
CA GLY A 56 -4.64 8.60 14.10
C GLY A 56 -4.03 9.70 13.22
N GLU A 57 -2.74 9.58 12.93
CA GLU A 57 -2.03 10.52 12.06
C GLU A 57 -2.11 10.03 10.61
N ALA A 58 -2.85 10.75 9.75
CA ALA A 58 -3.08 10.37 8.36
C ALA A 58 -3.02 11.60 7.44
N PHE A 59 -2.53 11.39 6.21
CA PHE A 59 -2.27 12.44 5.23
C PHE A 59 -2.73 11.98 3.85
N ALA A 60 -3.41 12.86 3.12
CA ALA A 60 -3.67 12.71 1.69
C ALA A 60 -2.46 13.23 0.90
N PRO A 61 -1.98 12.50 -0.11
CA PRO A 61 -0.87 12.95 -0.93
C PRO A 61 -1.28 14.13 -1.83
N ARG A 62 -0.33 15.04 -2.06
CA ARG A 62 -0.53 16.20 -2.93
C ARG A 62 -0.45 15.83 -4.41
N GLU A 63 0.35 14.82 -4.72
CA GLU A 63 0.50 14.22 -6.05
C GLU A 63 0.05 12.76 -5.98
N ASP A 64 -0.64 12.30 -7.01
CA ASP A 64 -1.13 10.92 -7.06
C ASP A 64 0.01 9.93 -7.27
N PHE A 65 -0.07 8.80 -6.58
CA PHE A 65 0.78 7.63 -6.81
C PHE A 65 -0.04 6.51 -7.43
N GLU A 66 0.48 5.90 -8.49
CA GLU A 66 -0.11 4.72 -9.09
C GLU A 66 0.53 3.45 -8.52
N VAL A 67 -0.28 2.42 -8.30
CA VAL A 67 0.16 1.11 -7.80
C VAL A 67 -0.51 0.02 -8.59
N VAL A 68 0.23 -1.05 -8.86
CA VAL A 68 -0.35 -2.21 -9.55
C VAL A 68 -1.31 -2.94 -8.61
N SER A 69 -2.56 -3.04 -9.04
CA SER A 69 -3.65 -3.70 -8.34
C SER A 69 -4.18 -4.87 -9.17
N LEU A 70 -4.63 -5.94 -8.49
CA LEU A 70 -5.30 -7.07 -9.14
C LEU A 70 -6.81 -6.82 -9.22
N ASP A 71 -7.36 -6.70 -10.43
CA ASP A 71 -8.80 -6.75 -10.65
C ASP A 71 -9.29 -8.19 -10.40
N ARG A 72 -10.17 -8.34 -9.41
CA ARG A 72 -10.69 -9.63 -8.99
C ARG A 72 -11.76 -10.19 -9.93
N ALA A 73 -12.43 -9.35 -10.70
CA ALA A 73 -13.46 -9.77 -11.63
C ALA A 73 -12.84 -10.38 -12.88
N THR A 74 -11.75 -9.78 -13.38
CA THR A 74 -11.07 -10.21 -14.61
C THR A 74 -9.86 -11.11 -14.32
N GLY A 75 -9.25 -11.00 -13.14
CA GLY A 75 -8.00 -11.67 -12.80
C GLY A 75 -6.76 -11.00 -13.40
N GLU A 76 -6.91 -9.80 -13.97
CA GLU A 76 -5.83 -9.04 -14.60
C GLU A 76 -5.28 -7.96 -13.68
N THR A 77 -4.02 -7.58 -13.86
CA THR A 77 -3.41 -6.48 -13.11
C THR A 77 -3.59 -5.16 -13.85
N THR A 78 -3.98 -4.11 -13.13
CA THR A 78 -4.04 -2.71 -13.60
C THR A 78 -3.10 -1.84 -12.78
N ALA A 79 -2.49 -0.85 -13.41
CA ALA A 79 -1.90 0.29 -12.70
C ALA A 79 -2.97 1.35 -12.46
#